data_AF-A0A1G5RRE7-F1
#
_entry.id   AF-A0A1G5RRE7-F1
#
_cell.length_a   1.000
_cell.length_b   1.000
_cell.length_c   1.000
_cell.angle_alpha   90.00
_cell.angle_beta   90.00
_cell.angle_gamma   90.00
#
_symmetry.space_group_name_H-M   'P 1'
#
loop_
_entity.id
_entity.type
_entity.pdbx_description
1 polymer ?
#
loop_
_entity_poly.entity_id
_entity_poly.type
_entity_poly.pdbx_seq_one_letter_code
_entity_poly.pdbx_strand_id
1 'polypeptide(L)'
;MARSRSGFLNEEGPRVKFCSRCGCRVPVNSPYDLCKDCMKKELFPKVKEFINENDDVNEMIVAQEFGIERSIVHEWVVEGHLEYKKRL
;
A
#
# COMPACT_ATOMS: atom_id res chain seq x y z
N MET A 1 -54.60 4.36 -16.58
CA MET A 1 -53.82 3.48 -15.67
C MET A 1 -52.35 3.60 -16.07
N ALA A 2 -51.58 4.45 -15.37
CA ALA A 2 -50.19 4.72 -15.71
C ALA A 2 -49.28 3.61 -15.17
N ARG A 3 -48.50 3.00 -16.06
CA ARG A 3 -47.50 1.97 -15.74
C ARG A 3 -46.28 2.65 -15.12
N SER A 4 -46.10 2.53 -13.81
CA SER A 4 -44.87 2.97 -13.14
C SER A 4 -43.72 2.06 -13.55
N ARG A 5 -42.87 2.57 -14.43
CA ARG A 5 -41.57 2.00 -14.80
C ARG A 5 -40.62 2.08 -13.61
N SER A 6 -40.05 0.92 -13.29
CA SER A 6 -38.72 0.66 -12.76
C SER A 6 -37.95 1.84 -12.13
N GLY A 7 -37.69 1.73 -10.83
CA GLY A 7 -36.75 2.57 -10.09
C GLY A 7 -35.88 1.73 -9.14
N PHE A 8 -35.27 0.66 -9.65
CA PHE A 8 -34.17 -0.03 -8.95
C PHE A 8 -32.89 0.80 -9.11
N LEU A 9 -32.79 1.93 -8.42
CA LEU A 9 -31.50 2.57 -8.18
C LEU A 9 -31.11 2.19 -6.76
N ASN A 10 -30.23 1.20 -6.62
CA ASN A 10 -29.55 0.96 -5.36
C ASN A 10 -28.79 2.24 -5.00
N GLU A 11 -29.19 2.90 -3.92
CA GLU A 11 -28.67 4.20 -3.44
C GLU A 11 -27.27 4.12 -2.81
N GLU A 12 -26.60 2.98 -2.93
CA GLU A 12 -25.23 2.80 -2.45
C GLU A 12 -24.24 3.10 -3.58
N GLY A 13 -24.00 4.39 -3.84
CA GLY A 13 -22.87 4.81 -4.66
C GLY A 13 -21.56 4.16 -4.18
N PRO A 14 -20.57 3.94 -5.05
CA PRO A 14 -19.32 3.32 -4.64
C PRO A 14 -18.72 4.14 -3.50
N ARG A 15 -18.62 3.53 -2.31
CA ARG A 15 -17.92 4.12 -1.17
C ARG A 15 -16.51 4.41 -1.68
N VAL A 16 -16.13 5.69 -1.73
CA VAL A 16 -14.80 6.13 -2.18
C VAL A 16 -14.01 6.54 -0.95
N LYS A 17 -12.82 5.94 -0.77
CA LYS A 17 -11.84 6.44 0.21
C LYS A 17 -10.89 7.40 -0.47
N PHE A 18 -10.38 8.35 0.29
CA PHE A 18 -9.38 9.29 -0.17
C PHE A 18 -8.15 9.19 0.71
N CYS A 19 -6.98 9.38 0.10
CA CYS A 19 -5.71 9.36 0.82
C CYS A 19 -5.62 10.57 1.73
N SER A 20 -5.38 10.35 3.02
CA SER A 20 -5.20 11.44 4.00
C SER A 20 -4.02 12.38 3.69
N ARG A 21 -3.06 11.98 2.82
CA ARG A 21 -1.88 12.80 2.49
C ARG A 21 -1.95 13.54 1.17
N CYS A 22 -2.52 12.94 0.12
CA CYS A 22 -2.56 13.55 -1.21
C CYS A 22 -3.97 13.74 -1.76
N GLY A 23 -5.00 13.23 -1.09
CA GLY A 23 -6.39 13.28 -1.57
C GLY A 23 -6.68 12.39 -2.78
N CYS A 24 -5.74 11.55 -3.25
CA CYS A 24 -6.02 10.59 -4.32
C CYS A 24 -7.07 9.56 -3.87
N ARG A 25 -7.84 9.03 -4.83
CA ARG A 25 -8.78 7.93 -4.57
C ARG A 25 -8.02 6.68 -4.13
N VAL A 26 -8.47 6.08 -3.03
CA VAL A 26 -7.94 4.83 -2.46
C VAL A 26 -9.03 3.77 -2.53
N PRO A 27 -8.69 2.51 -2.81
CA PRO A 27 -9.65 1.42 -2.75
C PRO A 27 -10.31 1.35 -1.37
N VAL A 28 -11.63 1.21 -1.32
CA VAL A 28 -12.35 1.06 -0.03
C VAL A 28 -11.89 -0.14 0.78
N ASN A 29 -11.48 -1.20 0.09
CA ASN A 29 -10.97 -2.43 0.69
C ASN A 29 -9.52 -2.30 1.18
N SER A 30 -8.86 -1.15 0.94
CA SER A 30 -7.54 -0.91 1.49
C SER A 30 -7.63 -0.83 3.01
N PRO A 31 -6.81 -1.60 3.76
CA PRO A 31 -6.74 -1.50 5.21
C PRO A 31 -6.05 -0.22 5.68
N TYR A 32 -5.45 0.54 4.76
CA TYR A 32 -4.75 1.79 5.04
C TYR A 32 -5.50 3.00 4.51
N ASP A 33 -5.33 4.12 5.23
CA ASP A 33 -5.90 5.43 4.89
C ASP A 33 -5.03 6.24 3.90
N LEU A 34 -3.88 5.68 3.52
CA LEU A 34 -2.95 6.24 2.54
C LEU A 34 -3.10 5.51 1.21
N CYS A 35 -2.92 6.24 0.10
CA CYS A 35 -2.75 5.59 -1.19
C CYS A 35 -1.44 4.81 -1.22
N LYS A 36 -1.35 3.83 -2.15
CA LYS A 36 -0.15 3.00 -2.33
C LYS A 36 1.13 3.84 -2.46
N ASP A 37 1.05 4.96 -3.17
CA ASP A 37 2.20 5.84 -3.41
C ASP A 37 2.66 6.58 -2.14
N CYS A 38 1.73 7.19 -1.40
CA CYS A 38 2.05 7.87 -0.13
C CYS A 38 2.53 6.89 0.94
N MET A 39 1.93 5.71 1.01
CA MET A 39 2.38 4.65 1.91
C MET A 39 3.81 4.22 1.58
N LYS A 40 4.10 3.97 0.30
CA LYS A 40 5.46 3.63 -0.13
C LYS A 40 6.45 4.72 0.29
N LYS A 41 6.13 5.99 0.05
CA LYS A 41 6.98 7.13 0.45
C LYS A 41 7.24 7.23 1.95
N GLU A 42 6.24 6.94 2.79
CA GLU A 42 6.40 6.98 4.26
C GLU A 42 7.16 5.77 4.81
N LEU A 43 6.97 4.59 4.21
CA LEU A 43 7.58 3.35 4.67
C LEU A 43 9.01 3.17 4.15
N PHE A 44 9.28 3.64 2.93
CA PHE A 44 10.58 3.49 2.28
C PHE A 44 11.78 3.91 3.14
N PRO A 45 11.84 5.13 3.73
CA PRO A 45 12.97 5.50 4.58
C PRO A 45 13.11 4.58 5.80
N LYS A 46 11.99 4.23 6.44
CA LYS A 46 11.99 3.34 7.62
C LYS A 46 12.49 1.94 7.28
N VAL A 47 12.05 1.40 6.15
CA VAL A 47 12.50 0.10 5.64
C VAL A 47 13.98 0.12 5.30
N LYS A 48 14.46 1.21 4.67
CA LYS A 48 15.88 1.38 4.36
C LYS A 48 16.74 1.44 5.63
N GLU A 49 16.31 2.19 6.63
CA GLU A 49 16.99 2.26 7.92
C GLU A 49 17.01 0.89 8.60
N PHE A 50 15.86 0.19 8.64
CA PHE A 50 15.77 -1.16 9.18
C PHE A 50 16.71 -2.16 8.49
N ILE A 51 16.81 -2.10 7.14
CA ILE A 51 17.74 -2.95 6.38
C ILE A 51 19.21 -2.58 6.65
N ASN A 52 19.49 -1.30 6.92
CA ASN A 52 20.84 -0.86 7.22
C ASN A 52 21.27 -1.21 8.65
N GLU A 53 20.35 -1.19 9.61
CA GLU A 53 20.60 -1.56 11.00
C GLU A 53 20.74 -3.08 11.20
N ASN A 54 20.09 -3.88 10.34
CA ASN A 54 20.10 -5.33 10.46
C ASN A 54 20.82 -5.98 9.27
N ASP A 55 21.89 -6.72 9.54
CA ASP A 55 22.67 -7.40 8.51
C ASP A 55 22.03 -8.71 7.98
N ASP A 56 21.05 -9.30 8.70
CA ASP A 56 20.38 -10.56 8.33
C ASP A 56 18.87 -10.36 8.09
N VAL A 57 18.53 -9.44 7.19
CA VAL A 57 17.13 -9.13 6.82
C VAL A 57 16.84 -9.45 5.38
N ASN A 58 15.63 -9.95 5.16
CA ASN A 58 15.10 -10.32 3.86
C ASN A 58 13.72 -9.68 3.64
N GLU A 59 13.20 -9.80 2.42
CA GLU A 59 11.89 -9.27 2.01
C GLU A 59 10.74 -9.77 2.90
N MET A 60 10.82 -11.00 3.41
CA MET A 60 9.78 -11.57 4.28
C MET A 60 9.76 -10.91 5.65
N ILE A 61 10.92 -10.69 6.25
CA ILE A 61 11.05 -10.03 7.57
C ILE A 61 10.55 -8.59 7.47
N VAL A 62 11.01 -7.86 6.44
CA VAL A 62 10.58 -6.47 6.20
C VAL A 62 9.07 -6.40 5.97
N ALA A 63 8.51 -7.29 5.15
CA ALA A 63 7.07 -7.35 4.91
C ALA A 63 6.28 -7.61 6.20
N GLN A 64 6.79 -8.47 7.09
CA GLN A 64 6.15 -8.79 8.36
C GLN A 64 6.23 -7.63 9.35
N GLU A 65 7.39 -7.00 9.50
CA GLU A 65 7.64 -5.89 10.44
C GLU A 65 6.78 -4.65 10.09
N PHE A 66 6.75 -4.28 8.80
CA PHE A 66 6.00 -3.13 8.33
C PHE A 66 4.56 -3.47 7.93
N GLY A 67 4.19 -4.75 8.00
CA GLY A 67 2.88 -5.26 7.61
C GLY A 67 2.53 -5.03 6.14
N ILE A 68 3.52 -4.94 5.24
CA ILE A 68 3.31 -4.68 3.81
C ILE A 68 3.42 -5.94 2.96
N GLU A 69 2.89 -5.88 1.74
CA GLU A 69 3.04 -6.98 0.79
C GLU A 69 4.51 -7.14 0.37
N ARG A 70 5.00 -8.38 0.34
CA ARG A 70 6.36 -8.72 -0.11
C ARG A 70 6.68 -8.16 -1.50
N SER A 71 5.69 -8.12 -2.40
CA SER A 71 5.84 -7.57 -3.74
C SER A 71 6.25 -6.10 -3.75
N ILE A 72 5.85 -5.31 -2.74
CA ILE A 72 6.26 -3.90 -2.62
C ILE A 72 7.75 -3.80 -2.28
N VAL A 73 8.20 -4.62 -1.33
CA VAL A 73 9.62 -4.67 -0.93
C VAL A 73 10.47 -5.18 -2.09
N HIS A 74 9.99 -6.22 -2.78
CA HIS A 74 10.62 -6.77 -3.97
C HIS A 74 10.84 -5.72 -5.05
N GLU A 75 9.80 -4.95 -5.36
CA GLU A 75 9.86 -3.88 -6.35
C GLU A 75 10.94 -2.85 -6.01
N TRP A 76 11.06 -2.43 -4.74
CA TRP A 76 12.11 -1.51 -4.31
C TRP A 76 13.54 -2.07 -4.47
N VAL A 77 13.71 -3.37 -4.25
CA VAL A 77 15.00 -4.04 -4.44
C VAL A 77 15.33 -4.15 -5.93
N VAL A 78 14.34 -4.53 -6.75
CA VAL A 78 14.50 -4.67 -8.21
C VAL A 78 14.74 -3.33 -8.90
N GLU A 79 14.06 -2.26 -8.47
CA GLU A 79 14.29 -0.90 -8.97
C GLU A 79 15.63 -0.31 -8.49
N GLY A 80 16.35 -0.99 -7.59
CA GLY A 80 17.64 -0.53 -7.05
C GLY A 80 17.51 0.58 -6.01
N HIS A 81 16.31 0.77 -5.45
CA HIS A 81 16.07 1.73 -4.37
C HIS A 81 16.50 1.17 -2.99
N LEU A 82 16.52 -0.16 -2.83
CA LEU A 82 17.00 -0.86 -1.64
C LEU A 82 18.08 -1.90 -2.00
N GLU A 83 19.05 -2.07 -1.12
CA GLU A 83 20.07 -3.11 -1.23
C GLU A 83 20.22 -3.83 0.11
N TYR A 84 20.23 -5.16 0.08
CA TYR A 84 20.51 -5.98 1.25
C TYR A 84 22.00 -6.04 1.52
N LYS A 85 22.40 -5.92 2.78
CA LYS A 85 23.77 -6.18 3.19
C LYS A 85 24.08 -7.65 2.95
N LYS A 86 24.95 -7.92 1.97
CA LYS A 86 25.54 -9.25 1.82
C LYS A 86 26.57 -9.42 2.91
N ARG A 87 26.33 -10.36 3.81
CA ARG A 87 27.37 -10.85 4.70
C ARG A 87 28.40 -11.61 3.86
N LEU A 88 29.58 -11.00 3.66
CA LEU A 88 30.77 -11.63 3.10
C LEU A 88 31.39 -12.62 4.08
#